data_AF-U6L4R2-F1
#
_entry.id   AF-U6L4R2-F1
#
_cell.length_a   1.000
_cell.length_b   1.000
_cell.length_c   1.000
_cell.angle_alpha   90.00
_cell.angle_beta   90.00
_cell.angle_gamma   90.00
#
_symmetry.space_group_name_H-M   'P 1'
#
loop_
_entity.id
_entity.type
_entity.pdbx_description
1 polymer ?
#
loop_
_entity_poly.entity_id
_entity_poly.type
_entity_poly.pdbx_seq_one_letter_code
_entity_poly.pdbx_strand_id
1 'polypeptide(L)' 'TLREYQSAREESACGACPQGSFCEGPGQQRISGDCLEGFYCPEGSTDKAQQLCPAGSSCPAAAAEPIECEPG' A
#
# COMPACT_ATOMS: atom_id res chain seq x y z
N THR A 1 19.07 -30.46 -12.64
CA THR A 1 17.93 -29.98 -11.82
C THR A 1 18.49 -29.35 -10.56
N LEU A 2 17.96 -28.19 -10.15
CA LEU A 2 18.32 -27.42 -8.95
C LEU A 2 19.59 -26.55 -9.08
N ARG A 3 19.42 -25.38 -9.70
CA ARG A 3 20.08 -24.16 -9.22
C ARG A 3 18.99 -23.21 -8.76
N GLU A 4 18.76 -23.28 -7.46
CA GLU A 4 18.16 -22.25 -6.62
C GLU A 4 18.92 -20.94 -6.85
N TYR A 5 18.43 -20.13 -7.78
CA TYR A 5 19.03 -18.83 -8.07
C TYR A 5 17.94 -17.81 -8.36
N GLN A 6 17.65 -17.08 -7.27
CA GLN A 6 16.90 -15.84 -7.18
C GLN A 6 15.39 -16.02 -7.30
N SER A 7 14.81 -16.35 -6.14
CA SER A 7 13.62 -15.71 -5.59
C SER A 7 13.04 -14.63 -6.50
N ALA A 8 11.91 -14.94 -7.14
CA ALA A 8 11.04 -14.02 -7.87
C ALA A 8 11.78 -12.96 -8.71
N ARG A 9 12.24 -13.37 -9.89
CA ARG A 9 12.68 -12.44 -10.94
C ARG A 9 11.54 -11.49 -11.23
N GLU A 10 11.79 -10.25 -10.88
CA GLU A 10 11.04 -9.01 -11.08
C GLU A 10 10.79 -8.69 -12.57
N GLU A 11 10.57 -9.71 -13.41
CA GLU A 11 10.66 -9.63 -14.88
C GLU A 11 9.25 -9.74 -15.50
N SER A 12 8.39 -8.88 -14.96
CA SER A 12 7.18 -8.24 -15.49
C SER A 12 6.44 -7.81 -14.24
N ALA A 13 6.31 -6.53 -13.97
CA ALA A 13 5.09 -5.84 -14.34
C ALA A 13 5.24 -4.38 -13.90
N CYS A 14 4.39 -3.49 -14.38
CA CYS A 14 4.01 -2.27 -13.66
C CYS A 14 3.93 -2.57 -12.13
N GLY A 15 5.00 -2.32 -11.38
CA GLY A 15 5.01 -2.68 -9.95
C GLY A 15 3.97 -1.82 -9.27
N ALA A 16 2.99 -2.44 -8.64
CA ALA A 16 1.95 -1.70 -7.94
C ALA A 16 2.61 -0.87 -6.82
N CYS A 17 2.08 0.33 -6.58
CA CYS A 17 2.57 1.19 -5.52
C CYS A 17 2.53 0.42 -4.18
N PRO A 18 3.59 0.44 -3.36
CA PRO A 18 3.58 -0.32 -2.11
C PRO A 18 2.44 0.14 -1.21
N GLN A 19 1.83 -0.81 -0.49
CA GLN A 19 0.80 -0.52 0.49
C GLN A 19 1.31 0.44 1.57
N GLY A 20 0.44 1.31 2.06
CA GLY A 20 0.77 2.39 3.00
C GLY A 20 1.29 3.66 2.32
N SER A 21 1.54 3.62 1.03
CA SER A 21 1.99 4.78 0.24
C SER A 21 1.14 4.94 -1.02
N PHE A 22 1.28 6.10 -1.67
CA PHE A 22 0.63 6.38 -2.95
C PHE A 22 1.64 6.84 -3.99
N CYS A 23 1.34 6.56 -5.26
CA CYS A 23 2.17 6.90 -6.39
C CYS A 23 1.32 7.74 -7.35
N GLU A 24 1.64 9.04 -7.50
CA GLU A 24 0.82 9.96 -8.31
C GLU A 24 0.94 9.65 -9.80
N GLY A 25 0.06 8.76 -10.25
CA GLY A 25 -0.23 8.47 -11.64
C GLY A 25 -0.28 6.96 -11.92
N PRO A 26 -1.10 6.55 -12.91
CA PRO A 26 -1.36 5.15 -13.18
C PRO A 26 -0.07 4.43 -13.61
N GLY A 27 0.27 3.35 -12.89
CA GLY A 27 1.44 2.52 -13.21
C GLY A 27 2.79 3.13 -12.83
N GLN A 28 2.81 4.19 -12.02
CA GLN A 28 4.06 4.70 -11.46
C GLN A 28 4.46 3.93 -10.20
N GLN A 29 5.75 3.63 -10.12
CA GLN A 29 6.40 3.02 -8.97
C GLN A 29 7.03 4.05 -8.02
N ARG A 30 7.10 5.31 -8.44
CA ARG A 30 7.65 6.36 -7.61
C ARG A 30 6.61 6.68 -6.54
N ILE A 31 6.93 6.29 -5.30
CA ILE A 31 6.20 6.75 -4.12
C ILE A 31 6.20 8.27 -4.13
N SER A 32 5.02 8.85 -4.29
CA SER A 32 4.79 10.29 -4.16
C SER A 32 4.77 10.71 -2.71
N GLY A 33 4.25 9.84 -1.84
CA GLY A 33 4.27 10.02 -0.41
C GLY A 33 3.50 8.95 0.33
N ASP A 34 3.35 9.19 1.63
CA ASP A 34 2.62 8.31 2.53
C ASP A 34 1.11 8.52 2.46
N CYS A 35 0.37 7.48 2.82
CA CYS A 35 -1.07 7.58 2.99
C CYS A 35 -1.44 8.61 4.07
N LEU A 36 -2.53 9.33 3.84
CA LEU A 36 -3.04 10.34 4.76
C LEU A 36 -3.65 9.68 6.00
N GLU A 37 -3.39 10.24 7.18
CA GLU A 37 -4.06 9.82 8.41
C GLU A 37 -5.59 9.89 8.27
N GLY A 38 -6.29 8.88 8.80
CA GLY A 38 -7.73 8.71 8.62
C GLY A 38 -8.11 8.07 7.28
N PHE A 39 -7.13 7.71 6.46
CA PHE A 39 -7.27 6.92 5.24
C PHE A 39 -6.28 5.75 5.25
N TYR A 40 -6.51 4.77 4.39
CA TYR A 40 -5.56 3.69 4.15
C TYR A 40 -5.36 3.49 2.65
N CYS A 41 -4.15 3.05 2.29
CA CYS A 41 -3.68 2.94 0.92
C CYS A 41 -3.26 1.49 0.67
N PRO A 42 -4.12 0.66 0.05
CA PRO A 42 -3.73 -0.68 -0.38
C PRO A 42 -2.68 -0.64 -1.48
N GLU A 43 -2.11 -1.80 -1.83
CA GLU A 43 -1.17 -1.93 -2.94
C GLU A 43 -1.80 -1.37 -4.25
N GLY A 44 -1.04 -0.55 -4.98
CA GLY A 44 -1.49 0.11 -6.20
C GLY A 44 -2.22 1.44 -5.98
N SER A 45 -2.20 1.99 -4.77
CA SER A 45 -2.81 3.29 -4.48
C SER A 45 -2.17 4.42 -5.30
N THR A 46 -3.03 5.27 -5.85
CA THR A 46 -2.62 6.43 -6.67
C THR A 46 -2.91 7.76 -5.99
N ASP A 47 -3.66 7.73 -4.89
CA ASP A 47 -3.99 8.88 -4.07
C ASP A 47 -3.68 8.61 -2.59
N LYS A 48 -3.26 9.64 -1.86
CA LYS A 48 -3.02 9.57 -0.41
C LYS A 48 -4.29 9.33 0.41
N ALA A 49 -5.45 9.63 -0.14
CA ALA A 49 -6.76 9.42 0.45
C ALA A 49 -7.52 8.31 -0.31
N GLN A 50 -6.82 7.24 -0.69
CA GLN A 50 -7.36 6.17 -1.54
C GLN A 50 -8.65 5.57 -0.96
N GLN A 51 -8.64 5.16 0.32
CA GLN A 51 -9.80 4.58 1.01
C GLN A 51 -9.97 5.20 2.39
N LEU A 52 -11.22 5.53 2.76
CA LEU A 52 -11.54 6.11 4.06
C LEU A 52 -11.40 5.07 5.18
N CYS A 53 -10.83 5.46 6.32
CA CYS A 53 -10.75 4.58 7.47
C CYS A 53 -12.15 4.18 7.97
N PRO A 54 -12.48 2.87 8.05
CA PRO A 54 -13.76 2.42 8.55
C PRO A 54 -13.92 2.74 10.05
N ALA A 55 -15.16 2.98 10.46
CA ALA A 55 -15.48 3.22 11.86
C ALA A 55 -15.21 1.96 12.70
N GLY A 56 -14.62 2.14 13.88
CA GLY A 56 -14.18 1.01 14.72
C GLY A 56 -12.75 0.53 14.40
N SER A 57 -12.07 1.19 13.47
CA SER A 57 -10.65 0.98 13.17
C SER A 57 -9.87 2.29 13.33
N SER A 58 -8.55 2.17 13.46
CA SER A 58 -7.59 3.27 13.44
C SER A 58 -6.70 3.17 12.21
N CYS A 59 -6.48 4.30 11.53
CA CYS A 59 -5.63 4.36 10.34
C CYS A 59 -4.61 5.50 10.53
N PRO A 60 -3.41 5.21 11.05
CA PRO A 60 -2.35 6.20 11.17
C PRO A 60 -1.84 6.65 9.79
N ALA A 61 -1.02 7.71 9.75
CA ALA A 61 -0.28 8.03 8.53
C ALA A 61 0.52 6.82 8.04
N ALA A 62 0.59 6.63 6.72
CA ALA A 62 1.12 5.44 6.08
C ALA A 62 0.37 4.12 6.38
N ALA A 63 -0.90 4.18 6.78
CA ALA A 63 -1.71 2.97 6.95
C ALA A 63 -1.93 2.26 5.60
N ALA A 64 -1.48 1.02 5.52
CA ALA A 64 -1.76 0.13 4.40
C ALA A 64 -3.19 -0.44 4.47
N GLU A 65 -3.64 -0.72 5.69
CA GLU A 65 -4.90 -1.36 6.00
C GLU A 65 -5.44 -0.78 7.31
N PRO A 66 -6.76 -0.86 7.55
CA PRO A 66 -7.35 -0.42 8.81
C PRO A 66 -6.96 -1.33 9.97
N ILE A 67 -6.52 -0.72 11.08
CA ILE A 67 -6.19 -1.45 12.31
C ILE A 67 -7.47 -1.54 13.13
N GLU A 68 -8.05 -2.74 13.26
CA GLU A 68 -9.22 -2.96 14.10
C GLU A 68 -8.91 -2.61 15.57
N CYS A 69 -9.83 -1.90 16.22
CA CYS A 69 -9.72 -1.65 17.64
C CYS A 69 -10.00 -2.96 18.41
N GLU A 70 -9.17 -3.30 19.39
CA GLU A 70 -9.48 -4.42 20.28
C GLU A 70 -10.79 -4.16 21.04
N PRO A 71 -11.68 -5.16 21.16
CA PRO A 71 -12.83 -5.04 22.03
C PRO A 71 -12.36 -4.93 23.48
N GLY A 72 -12.74 -3.83 24.15
CA GLY A 72 -12.45 -3.57 25.57
C GLY A 72 -13.27 -4.40 26.54
#